data_AF-A0A7H4NW96-F1
#
_entry.id   AF-A0A7H4NW96-F1
#
_cell.length_a   1.000
_cell.length_b   1.000
_cell.length_c   1.000
_cell.angle_alpha   90.00
_cell.angle_beta   90.00
_cell.angle_gamma   90.00
#
_symmetry.space_group_name_H-M   'P 1'
#
loop_
_entity.id
_entity.type
_entity.pdbx_description
1 polymer ?
#
loop_
_entity_poly.entity_id
_entity_poly.type
_entity_poly.pdbx_seq_one_letter_code
_entity_poly.pdbx_strand_id
1 'polypeptide(L)'
;MKHGNTITPLDLLRRLAQGSLVKQILIGLVLGVLLATVSKPAAVAVGLLGTLFVGALKAVAPVLVLMLVMASIANHQQGQKTSIRPILFLYLLGTFAAALTAVVFSFIFPSTLHLNAAAESITPPSGIVEVLRGLLMSMVSNPIDALLNANYIGILVWAVGLGFALRHGNETTKNLINDVSHAVTFIVKVVIRFAPLGIFGLVASTLATTGFETLWGYAQLLLVLVGCMLLVALVINPLLVFWKIRRNPYPLVLLCLRESGVYAFFTRSSAAISR
;
A
#
# COMPACT_ATOMS: atom_id res chain seq x y z
N MET A 1 -14.51 -10.31 50.24
CA MET A 1 -14.96 -11.45 49.41
C MET A 1 -14.82 -11.06 47.94
N LYS A 2 -14.19 -11.94 47.15
CA LYS A 2 -13.77 -11.75 45.76
C LYS A 2 -14.96 -11.41 44.84
N HIS A 3 -14.95 -10.25 44.18
CA HIS A 3 -15.71 -10.06 42.94
C HIS A 3 -14.81 -10.43 41.77
N GLY A 4 -15.03 -11.65 41.28
CA GLY A 4 -14.39 -12.18 40.08
C GLY A 4 -14.75 -11.31 38.89
N ASN A 5 -13.74 -10.66 38.32
CA ASN A 5 -13.84 -9.96 37.06
C ASN A 5 -14.02 -11.02 35.96
N THR A 6 -15.26 -11.40 35.67
CA THR A 6 -15.60 -12.31 34.57
C THR A 6 -15.37 -11.55 33.27
N ILE A 7 -14.16 -11.70 32.72
CA ILE A 7 -13.75 -11.14 31.44
C ILE A 7 -14.64 -11.78 30.36
N THR A 8 -15.72 -11.10 29.96
CA THR A 8 -16.59 -11.62 28.91
C THR A 8 -15.85 -11.58 27.56
N PRO A 9 -16.08 -12.55 26.66
CA PRO A 9 -15.42 -12.58 25.34
C PRO A 9 -15.75 -11.34 24.50
N LEU A 10 -16.93 -10.72 24.73
CA LEU A 10 -17.30 -9.44 24.10
C LEU A 10 -16.42 -8.27 24.55
N ASP A 11 -15.97 -8.25 25.80
CA ASP A 11 -15.14 -7.16 26.34
C ASP A 11 -13.69 -7.27 25.84
N LEU A 12 -13.19 -8.49 25.64
CA LEU A 12 -11.94 -8.76 24.94
C LEU A 12 -12.01 -8.35 23.46
N LEU A 13 -13.13 -8.62 22.77
CA LEU A 13 -13.37 -8.19 21.40
C LEU A 13 -13.43 -6.66 21.26
N ARG A 14 -14.06 -5.96 22.22
CA ARG A 14 -14.10 -4.49 22.29
C ARG A 14 -12.74 -3.89 22.61
N ARG A 15 -11.97 -4.46 23.53
CA ARG A 15 -10.61 -4.01 23.86
C ARG A 15 -9.60 -4.32 22.75
N LEU A 16 -9.74 -5.44 22.04
CA LEU A 16 -9.00 -5.67 20.81
C LEU A 16 -9.38 -4.59 19.80
N ALA A 17 -10.66 -4.35 19.56
CA ALA A 17 -11.13 -3.35 18.61
C ALA A 17 -10.61 -1.92 18.94
N GLN A 18 -10.45 -1.55 20.20
CA GLN A 18 -9.91 -0.24 20.58
C GLN A 18 -8.37 -0.16 20.57
N GLY A 19 -7.66 -1.28 20.37
CA GLY A 19 -6.21 -1.30 20.23
C GLY A 19 -5.74 -0.68 18.91
N SER A 20 -4.52 -0.12 18.92
CA SER A 20 -3.84 0.28 17.68
C SER A 20 -3.82 -0.91 16.72
N LEU A 21 -4.35 -0.72 15.51
CA LEU A 21 -4.43 -1.73 14.44
C LEU A 21 -3.07 -2.42 14.22
N VAL A 22 -1.99 -1.66 14.38
CA VAL A 22 -0.61 -2.15 14.34
C VAL A 22 -0.33 -3.23 15.39
N LYS A 23 -0.76 -3.02 16.64
CA LYS A 23 -0.57 -4.01 17.72
C LYS A 23 -1.34 -5.30 17.43
N GLN A 24 -2.55 -5.19 16.87
CA GLN A 24 -3.32 -6.37 16.47
C GLN A 24 -2.63 -7.16 15.36
N ILE A 25 -2.07 -6.45 14.36
CA ILE A 25 -1.31 -7.08 13.27
C ILE A 25 -0.06 -7.77 13.81
N LEU A 26 0.67 -7.15 14.75
CA LEU A 26 1.83 -7.77 15.39
C LEU A 26 1.45 -9.02 16.19
N ILE A 27 0.34 -8.99 16.93
CA ILE A 27 -0.16 -10.16 17.65
C ILE A 27 -0.56 -11.26 16.65
N GLY A 28 -1.27 -10.93 15.58
CA GLY A 28 -1.65 -11.87 14.52
C GLY A 28 -0.44 -12.50 13.82
N LEU A 29 0.62 -11.71 13.59
CA LEU A 29 1.89 -12.20 13.05
C LEU A 29 2.54 -13.22 13.99
N VAL A 30 2.72 -12.88 15.27
CA VAL A 30 3.35 -13.75 16.27
C VAL A 30 2.54 -15.04 16.46
N LEU A 31 1.20 -14.93 16.57
CA LEU A 31 0.32 -16.09 16.66
C LEU A 31 0.41 -16.97 15.41
N GLY A 32 0.56 -16.39 14.22
CA GLY A 32 0.68 -17.13 12.97
C GLY A 32 1.97 -17.93 12.89
N VAL A 33 3.07 -17.34 13.35
CA VAL A 33 4.37 -18.03 13.47
C VAL A 33 4.28 -19.17 14.49
N LEU A 34 3.70 -18.92 15.66
CA LEU A 34 3.54 -19.96 16.70
C LEU A 34 2.67 -21.12 16.20
N LEU A 35 1.53 -20.84 15.55
CA LEU A 35 0.66 -21.89 15.03
C LEU A 35 1.38 -22.76 13.99
N ALA A 36 2.17 -22.15 13.10
CA ALA A 36 2.96 -22.89 12.11
C ALA A 36 4.02 -23.80 12.73
N THR A 37 4.59 -23.44 13.90
CA THR A 37 5.53 -24.31 14.63
C THR A 37 4.85 -25.48 15.34
N VAL A 38 3.65 -25.27 15.87
CA VAL A 38 2.94 -26.28 16.69
C VAL A 38 2.19 -27.28 15.82
N SER A 39 1.50 -26.81 14.77
CA SER A 39 0.67 -27.66 13.92
C SER A 39 0.59 -27.14 12.48
N LYS A 40 1.36 -27.76 11.59
CA LYS A 40 1.30 -27.53 10.14
C LYS A 40 -0.10 -27.71 9.55
N PRO A 41 -0.87 -28.79 9.84
CA PRO A 41 -2.20 -28.96 9.25
C PRO A 41 -3.20 -27.89 9.69
N ALA A 42 -3.14 -27.45 10.95
CA ALA A 42 -3.96 -26.33 11.40
C ALA A 42 -3.56 -25.02 10.71
N ALA A 43 -2.27 -24.77 10.53
CA ALA A 43 -1.76 -23.58 9.85
C ALA A 43 -2.18 -23.50 8.37
N VAL A 44 -2.25 -24.63 7.66
CA VAL A 44 -2.77 -24.67 6.28
C VAL A 44 -4.27 -24.35 6.24
N ALA A 45 -5.08 -24.87 7.17
CA ALA A 45 -6.52 -24.61 7.22
C ALA A 45 -6.84 -23.13 7.44
N VAL A 46 -6.08 -22.46 8.32
CA VAL A 46 -6.23 -21.01 8.58
C VAL A 46 -5.77 -20.17 7.36
N GLY A 47 -4.99 -20.75 6.44
CA GLY A 47 -4.61 -20.12 5.18
C GLY A 47 -5.77 -19.58 4.36
N LEU A 48 -6.96 -20.19 4.45
CA LEU A 48 -8.18 -19.70 3.81
C LEU A 48 -8.54 -18.27 4.23
N LEU A 49 -8.35 -17.91 5.51
CA LEU A 49 -8.60 -16.55 6.00
C LEU A 49 -7.66 -15.55 5.33
N GLY A 50 -6.42 -15.99 5.08
CA GLY A 50 -5.41 -15.18 4.41
C GLY A 50 -5.73 -14.94 2.94
N THR A 51 -6.11 -15.99 2.20
CA THR A 51 -6.48 -15.87 0.79
C THR A 51 -7.75 -15.06 0.59
N LEU A 52 -8.76 -15.24 1.45
CA LEU A 52 -9.97 -14.41 1.47
C LEU A 52 -9.65 -12.93 1.71
N PHE A 53 -8.74 -12.64 2.63
CA PHE A 53 -8.32 -11.26 2.92
C PHE A 53 -7.60 -10.61 1.72
N VAL A 54 -6.65 -11.31 1.09
CA VAL A 54 -5.96 -10.80 -0.11
C VAL A 54 -6.94 -10.63 -1.27
N GLY A 55 -7.86 -11.58 -1.46
CA GLY A 55 -8.91 -11.49 -2.45
C GLY A 55 -9.80 -10.28 -2.24
N ALA A 56 -10.25 -10.04 -1.01
CA ALA A 56 -11.05 -8.86 -0.66
C ALA A 56 -10.30 -7.55 -0.92
N LEU A 57 -9.02 -7.45 -0.55
CA LEU A 57 -8.21 -6.26 -0.86
C LEU A 57 -8.04 -6.05 -2.37
N LYS A 58 -7.76 -7.12 -3.12
CA LYS A 58 -7.63 -7.06 -4.59
C LYS A 58 -8.93 -6.64 -5.28
N ALA A 59 -10.07 -7.07 -4.76
CA ALA A 59 -11.38 -6.72 -5.33
C ALA A 59 -11.74 -5.24 -5.12
N VAL A 60 -11.43 -4.67 -3.95
CA VAL A 60 -11.83 -3.29 -3.63
C VAL A 60 -10.83 -2.25 -4.15
N ALA A 61 -9.54 -2.61 -4.31
CA ALA A 61 -8.50 -1.67 -4.70
C ALA A 61 -8.73 -0.96 -6.06
N PRO A 62 -9.06 -1.65 -7.17
CA PRO A 62 -9.35 -1.01 -8.47
C PRO A 62 -10.46 0.03 -8.40
N VAL A 63 -11.56 -0.32 -7.72
CA VAL A 63 -12.73 0.55 -7.56
C VAL A 63 -12.41 1.78 -6.71
N LEU A 64 -11.66 1.59 -5.62
CA LEU A 64 -11.20 2.69 -4.78
C LEU A 64 -10.37 3.70 -5.58
N VAL A 65 -9.41 3.22 -6.38
CA VAL A 65 -8.54 4.11 -7.18
C VAL A 65 -9.36 4.91 -8.19
N LEU A 66 -10.29 4.27 -8.91
CA LEU A 66 -11.18 4.94 -9.85
C LEU A 66 -11.95 6.09 -9.18
N MET A 67 -12.62 5.79 -8.07
CA MET A 67 -13.49 6.76 -7.39
C MET A 67 -12.71 7.89 -6.72
N LEU A 68 -11.59 7.60 -6.07
CA LEU A 68 -10.77 8.61 -5.41
C LEU A 68 -10.17 9.59 -6.42
N VAL A 69 -9.62 9.09 -7.52
CA VAL A 69 -9.00 9.94 -8.55
C VAL A 69 -10.07 10.75 -9.26
N MET A 70 -11.21 10.14 -9.62
CA MET A 70 -12.33 10.85 -10.23
C MET A 70 -12.85 11.97 -9.33
N ALA A 71 -13.10 11.69 -8.05
CA ALA A 71 -13.55 12.68 -7.06
C ALA A 71 -12.52 13.83 -6.90
N SER A 72 -11.23 13.48 -6.78
CA SER A 72 -10.16 14.47 -6.61
C SER A 72 -10.05 15.41 -7.81
N ILE A 73 -10.21 14.91 -9.04
CA ILE A 73 -10.13 15.74 -10.26
C ILE A 73 -11.41 16.57 -10.44
N ALA A 74 -12.58 15.99 -10.17
CA ALA A 74 -13.87 16.69 -10.29
C ALA A 74 -13.99 17.87 -9.31
N ASN A 75 -13.46 17.73 -8.08
CA ASN A 75 -13.45 18.78 -7.06
C ASN A 75 -12.31 19.80 -7.21
N HIS A 76 -11.35 19.59 -8.11
CA HIS A 76 -10.20 20.48 -8.22
C HIS A 76 -10.63 21.85 -8.80
N GLN A 77 -10.58 22.94 -8.01
CA GLN A 77 -10.99 24.27 -8.48
C GLN A 77 -9.91 24.94 -9.34
N GLN A 78 -10.30 25.58 -10.45
CA GLN A 78 -9.38 26.39 -11.27
C GLN A 78 -9.03 27.68 -10.51
N GLY A 79 -7.74 27.94 -10.26
CA GLY A 79 -7.29 29.24 -9.70
C GLY A 79 -6.29 29.19 -8.55
N GLN A 80 -6.00 28.01 -7.98
CA GLN A 80 -4.92 27.88 -7.00
C GLN A 80 -3.57 28.04 -7.71
N LYS A 81 -2.87 29.16 -7.47
CA LYS A 81 -1.48 29.39 -7.89
C LYS A 81 -0.59 28.39 -7.16
N THR A 82 -0.53 27.19 -7.70
CA THR A 82 0.29 26.12 -7.17
C THR A 82 1.66 26.28 -7.82
N SER A 83 2.74 26.38 -7.03
CA SER A 83 4.13 26.29 -7.51
C SER A 83 4.44 24.85 -7.96
N ILE A 84 3.61 24.32 -8.87
CA ILE A 84 3.55 22.90 -9.21
C ILE A 84 4.77 22.48 -10.02
N ARG A 85 5.36 23.38 -10.81
CA ARG A 85 6.56 23.09 -11.63
C ARG A 85 7.76 22.71 -10.76
N PRO A 86 8.19 23.50 -9.75
CA PRO A 86 9.24 23.10 -8.82
C PRO A 86 8.94 21.80 -8.07
N ILE A 87 7.69 21.61 -7.62
CA ILE A 87 7.27 20.43 -6.85
C ILE A 87 7.35 19.18 -7.73
N LEU A 88 6.84 19.24 -8.96
CA LEU A 88 6.91 18.13 -9.91
C LEU A 88 8.34 17.79 -10.26
N PHE A 89 9.21 18.79 -10.47
CA PHE A 89 10.62 18.54 -10.74
C PHE A 89 11.33 17.85 -9.56
N LEU A 90 11.10 18.32 -8.33
CA LEU A 90 11.64 17.69 -7.13
C LEU A 90 11.09 16.28 -6.91
N TYR A 91 9.79 16.08 -7.19
CA TYR A 91 9.16 14.76 -7.09
C TYR A 91 9.74 13.77 -8.10
N LEU A 92 9.91 14.19 -9.35
CA LEU A 92 10.46 13.36 -10.41
C LEU A 92 11.93 12.99 -10.12
N LEU A 93 12.73 13.98 -9.71
CA LEU A 93 14.13 13.78 -9.34
C LEU A 93 14.27 12.87 -8.10
N GLY A 94 13.44 13.08 -7.08
CA GLY A 94 13.42 12.26 -5.87
C GLY A 94 12.98 10.83 -6.13
N THR A 95 11.94 10.63 -6.93
CA THR A 95 11.46 9.29 -7.32
C THR A 95 12.50 8.56 -8.15
N PHE A 96 13.15 9.24 -9.09
CA PHE A 96 14.23 8.68 -9.89
C PHE A 96 15.44 8.29 -9.02
N ALA A 97 15.88 9.17 -8.12
CA ALA A 97 16.97 8.88 -7.19
C ALA A 97 16.65 7.70 -6.26
N ALA A 98 15.39 7.62 -5.77
CA ALA A 98 14.93 6.50 -4.96
C ALA A 98 14.91 5.18 -5.76
N ALA A 99 14.42 5.21 -7.00
CA ALA A 99 14.42 4.04 -7.89
C ALA A 99 15.85 3.56 -8.19
N LEU A 100 16.77 4.48 -8.51
CA LEU A 100 18.17 4.16 -8.74
C LEU A 100 18.83 3.54 -7.50
N THR A 101 18.56 4.10 -6.32
CA THR A 101 19.05 3.57 -5.05
C THR A 101 18.53 2.16 -4.79
N ALA A 102 17.23 1.92 -5.03
CA ALA A 102 16.63 0.61 -4.88
C ALA A 102 17.26 -0.43 -5.83
N VAL A 103 17.52 -0.04 -7.08
CA VAL A 103 18.19 -0.90 -8.08
C VAL A 103 19.63 -1.22 -7.64
N VAL A 104 20.39 -0.20 -7.22
CA VAL A 104 21.77 -0.39 -6.71
C VAL A 104 21.78 -1.31 -5.49
N PHE A 105 20.88 -1.11 -4.53
CA PHE A 105 20.74 -1.99 -3.36
C PHE A 105 20.34 -3.41 -3.74
N SER A 106 19.47 -3.57 -4.74
CA SER A 106 19.09 -4.88 -5.26
C SER A 106 20.25 -5.64 -5.90
N PHE A 107 21.22 -4.95 -6.50
CA PHE A 107 22.42 -5.57 -7.05
C PHE A 107 23.48 -5.86 -5.98
N ILE A 108 23.62 -5.00 -4.97
CA ILE A 108 24.60 -5.18 -3.87
C ILE A 108 24.16 -6.31 -2.93
N PHE A 109 22.86 -6.43 -2.67
CA PHE A 109 22.28 -7.47 -1.83
C PHE A 109 21.33 -8.34 -2.65
N PRO A 110 21.85 -9.28 -3.46
CA PRO A 110 21.01 -10.18 -4.25
C PRO A 110 20.17 -11.02 -3.29
N SER A 111 18.88 -10.70 -3.23
CA SER A 111 17.90 -11.47 -2.47
C SER A 111 17.41 -12.63 -3.32
N THR A 112 17.91 -13.83 -3.06
CA THR A 112 17.42 -15.06 -3.68
C THR A 112 16.09 -15.43 -3.04
N LEU A 113 14.98 -15.03 -3.68
CA LEU A 113 13.67 -15.56 -3.36
C LEU A 113 13.60 -16.99 -3.92
N HIS A 114 13.37 -17.97 -3.04
CA HIS A 114 12.92 -19.30 -3.46
C HIS A 114 11.48 -19.17 -3.97
N LEU A 115 11.32 -18.70 -5.22
CA LEU A 115 10.05 -18.73 -5.92
C LEU A 115 9.74 -20.20 -6.23
N ASN A 116 8.68 -20.73 -5.62
CA ASN A 116 8.05 -21.93 -6.15
C ASN A 116 7.70 -21.67 -7.62
N ALA A 117 8.13 -22.57 -8.50
CA ALA A 117 8.06 -22.54 -9.95
C ALA A 117 6.62 -22.47 -10.50
N ALA A 118 5.97 -21.31 -10.35
CA ALA A 118 4.69 -20.98 -10.98
C ALA A 118 4.80 -19.77 -11.94
N ALA A 119 6.02 -19.26 -12.16
CA ALA A 119 6.30 -18.11 -13.02
C ALA A 119 6.84 -18.49 -14.41
N GLU A 120 6.69 -19.75 -14.84
CA GLU A 120 7.22 -20.22 -16.14
C GLU A 120 6.43 -19.74 -17.37
N SER A 121 5.34 -18.99 -17.21
CA SER A 121 4.53 -18.50 -18.34
C SER A 121 4.53 -16.98 -18.52
N ILE A 122 5.37 -16.24 -17.81
CA ILE A 122 5.58 -14.81 -18.11
C ILE A 122 6.75 -14.70 -19.06
N THR A 123 6.48 -14.77 -20.36
CA THR A 123 7.45 -14.38 -21.38
C THR A 123 7.85 -12.92 -21.10
N PRO A 124 9.12 -12.64 -20.79
CA PRO A 124 9.57 -11.26 -20.61
C PRO A 124 9.33 -10.51 -21.93
N PRO A 125 8.76 -9.29 -21.90
CA PRO A 125 8.63 -8.49 -23.09
C PRO A 125 10.02 -8.28 -23.71
N SER A 126 10.12 -8.58 -24.99
CA SER A 126 11.37 -8.75 -25.73
C SER A 126 12.06 -7.42 -26.09
N GLY A 127 11.39 -6.28 -25.85
CA GLY A 127 11.98 -4.96 -26.04
C GLY A 127 11.19 -3.79 -25.44
N ILE A 128 11.86 -2.64 -25.30
CA ILE A 128 11.29 -1.39 -24.75
C ILE A 128 10.03 -0.96 -25.52
N VAL A 129 10.01 -1.18 -26.84
CA VAL A 129 8.90 -0.81 -27.72
C VAL A 129 7.66 -1.66 -27.43
N GLU A 130 7.84 -2.94 -27.10
CA GLU A 130 6.74 -3.83 -26.75
C GLU A 130 6.12 -3.44 -25.40
N VAL A 131 6.95 -3.06 -24.42
CA VAL A 131 6.48 -2.52 -23.14
C VAL A 131 5.71 -1.22 -23.36
N LEU A 132 6.26 -0.26 -24.11
CA LEU A 132 5.58 1.01 -24.40
C LEU A 132 4.25 0.79 -25.14
N ARG A 133 4.22 -0.13 -26.10
CA ARG A 133 2.99 -0.52 -26.81
C ARG A 133 1.98 -1.14 -25.86
N GLY A 134 2.41 -2.03 -24.96
CA GLY A 134 1.57 -2.62 -23.92
C GLY A 134 0.98 -1.58 -22.97
N LEU A 135 1.76 -0.59 -22.56
CA LEU A 135 1.29 0.54 -21.74
C LEU A 135 0.26 1.40 -22.48
N LEU A 136 0.49 1.71 -23.75
CA LEU A 136 -0.44 2.45 -24.61
C LEU A 136 -1.75 1.69 -24.84
N MET A 137 -1.68 0.39 -25.08
CA MET A 137 -2.89 -0.44 -25.22
C MET A 137 -3.65 -0.54 -23.89
N SER A 138 -2.93 -0.64 -22.77
CA SER A 138 -3.51 -0.65 -21.43
C SER A 138 -4.20 0.67 -21.08
N MET A 139 -3.83 1.78 -21.71
CA MET A 139 -4.47 3.10 -21.54
C MET A 139 -5.83 3.19 -22.23
N VAL A 140 -6.04 2.46 -23.33
CA VAL A 140 -7.26 2.49 -24.15
C VAL A 140 -8.17 1.28 -23.87
N SER A 141 -7.86 0.46 -22.86
CA SER A 141 -8.70 -0.66 -22.46
C SER A 141 -10.11 -0.20 -22.05
N ASN A 142 -11.11 -1.03 -22.32
CA ASN A 142 -12.49 -0.78 -21.89
C ASN A 142 -12.52 -0.56 -20.35
N PRO A 143 -13.25 0.45 -19.84
CA PRO A 143 -13.25 0.77 -18.40
C PRO A 143 -13.73 -0.38 -17.52
N ILE A 144 -14.70 -1.17 -18.00
CA ILE A 144 -15.21 -2.34 -17.27
C ILE A 144 -14.14 -3.44 -17.26
N ASP A 145 -13.53 -3.70 -18.41
CA ASP A 145 -12.44 -4.68 -18.52
C ASP A 145 -11.23 -4.29 -17.66
N ALA A 146 -10.89 -3.00 -17.62
CA ALA A 146 -9.81 -2.49 -16.79
C ALA A 146 -10.05 -2.71 -15.30
N LEU A 147 -11.31 -2.59 -14.84
CA LEU A 147 -11.70 -2.89 -13.46
C LEU A 147 -11.67 -4.40 -13.17
N LEU A 148 -12.14 -5.23 -14.10
CA LEU A 148 -12.18 -6.69 -13.94
C LEU A 148 -10.77 -7.29 -13.90
N ASN A 149 -9.89 -6.84 -14.79
CA ASN A 149 -8.50 -7.32 -14.89
C ASN A 149 -7.52 -6.56 -13.98
N ALA A 150 -8.00 -5.62 -13.16
CA ALA A 150 -7.17 -4.74 -12.32
C ALA A 150 -6.04 -4.03 -13.10
N ASN A 151 -6.33 -3.57 -14.32
CA ASN A 151 -5.42 -2.75 -15.12
C ASN A 151 -5.43 -1.30 -14.60
N TYR A 152 -4.52 -1.01 -13.67
CA TYR A 152 -4.39 0.31 -13.04
C TYR A 152 -4.12 1.45 -14.01
N ILE A 153 -3.44 1.21 -15.14
CA ILE A 153 -3.15 2.26 -16.14
C ILE A 153 -4.46 2.72 -16.78
N GLY A 154 -5.27 1.77 -17.26
CA GLY A 154 -6.58 2.05 -17.84
C GLY A 154 -7.52 2.71 -16.83
N ILE A 155 -7.56 2.20 -15.59
CA ILE A 155 -8.37 2.78 -14.51
C ILE A 155 -8.02 4.25 -14.27
N LEU A 156 -6.73 4.59 -14.20
CA LEU A 156 -6.29 5.98 -13.98
C LEU A 156 -6.70 6.90 -15.14
N VAL A 157 -6.55 6.44 -16.37
CA VAL A 157 -6.89 7.23 -17.57
C VAL A 157 -8.38 7.52 -17.60
N TRP A 158 -9.22 6.51 -17.36
CA TRP A 158 -10.67 6.70 -17.26
C TRP A 158 -11.07 7.55 -16.05
N ALA A 159 -10.44 7.37 -14.90
CA ALA A 159 -10.72 8.19 -13.71
C ALA A 159 -10.43 9.67 -13.97
N VAL A 160 -9.31 9.99 -14.62
CA VAL A 160 -8.94 11.36 -14.98
C VAL A 160 -9.87 11.91 -16.06
N GLY A 161 -10.17 11.15 -17.11
CA GLY A 161 -11.08 11.58 -18.18
C GLY A 161 -12.49 11.88 -17.67
N LEU A 162 -13.07 10.96 -16.89
CA LEU A 162 -14.38 11.15 -16.26
C LEU A 162 -14.34 12.27 -15.22
N GLY A 163 -13.29 12.35 -14.41
CA GLY A 163 -13.11 13.44 -13.44
C GLY A 163 -13.07 14.82 -14.11
N PHE A 164 -12.41 14.94 -15.27
CA PHE A 164 -12.35 16.19 -16.04
C PHE A 164 -13.69 16.55 -16.66
N ALA A 165 -14.43 15.57 -17.19
CA ALA A 165 -15.78 15.79 -17.70
C ALA A 165 -16.73 16.25 -16.58
N LEU A 166 -16.67 15.61 -15.41
CA LEU A 166 -17.53 15.90 -14.26
C LEU A 166 -17.13 17.18 -13.51
N ARG A 167 -15.93 17.71 -13.75
CA ARG A 167 -15.48 19.00 -13.21
C ARG A 167 -16.39 20.17 -13.64
N HIS A 168 -16.95 20.09 -14.85
CA HIS A 168 -17.90 21.06 -15.39
C HIS A 168 -19.35 20.75 -15.02
N GLY A 169 -19.58 19.64 -14.29
CA GLY A 169 -20.89 19.27 -13.79
C GLY A 169 -21.37 20.17 -12.66
N ASN A 170 -22.65 20.04 -12.33
CA ASN A 170 -23.26 20.77 -11.22
C ASN A 170 -22.72 20.30 -9.86
N GLU A 171 -22.83 21.15 -8.84
CA GLU A 171 -22.33 20.85 -7.49
C GLU A 171 -23.00 19.60 -6.88
N THR A 172 -24.27 19.34 -7.19
CA THR A 172 -24.96 18.12 -6.77
C THR A 172 -24.28 16.84 -7.29
N THR A 173 -23.80 16.85 -8.53
CA THR A 173 -23.10 15.71 -9.13
C THR A 173 -21.73 15.50 -8.49
N LYS A 174 -21.02 16.59 -8.19
CA LYS A 174 -19.73 16.53 -7.48
C LYS A 174 -19.91 15.97 -6.07
N ASN A 175 -20.93 16.42 -5.34
CA ASN A 175 -21.27 15.90 -4.03
C ASN A 175 -21.56 14.40 -4.07
N LEU A 176 -22.36 13.94 -5.04
CA LEU A 176 -22.61 12.51 -5.24
C LEU A 176 -21.32 11.71 -5.44
N ILE A 177 -20.39 12.18 -6.28
CA ILE A 177 -19.11 11.49 -6.52
C ILE A 177 -18.28 11.43 -5.22
N ASN A 178 -18.28 12.50 -4.43
CA ASN A 178 -17.60 12.52 -3.13
C ASN A 178 -18.23 11.54 -2.15
N ASP A 179 -19.56 11.47 -2.07
CA ASP A 179 -20.27 10.54 -1.20
C ASP A 179 -20.00 9.08 -1.58
N VAL A 180 -19.99 8.76 -2.87
CA VAL A 180 -19.61 7.43 -3.35
C VAL A 180 -18.16 7.12 -3.02
N SER A 181 -17.24 8.07 -3.21
CA SER A 181 -15.83 7.92 -2.85
C SER A 181 -15.64 7.67 -1.34
N HIS A 182 -16.41 8.36 -0.50
CA HIS A 182 -16.45 8.12 0.95
C HIS A 182 -17.03 6.75 1.30
N ALA A 183 -18.08 6.30 0.62
CA ALA A 183 -18.67 4.97 0.80
C ALA A 183 -17.67 3.86 0.44
N VAL A 184 -16.98 3.97 -0.69
CA VAL A 184 -15.95 2.99 -1.10
C VAL A 184 -14.78 3.02 -0.11
N THR A 185 -14.35 4.20 0.33
CA THR A 185 -13.32 4.34 1.36
C THR A 185 -13.74 3.66 2.68
N PHE A 186 -15.02 3.74 3.05
CA PHE A 186 -15.55 3.05 4.23
C PHE A 186 -15.47 1.52 4.08
N ILE A 187 -15.86 0.98 2.93
CA ILE A 187 -15.74 -0.46 2.64
C ILE A 187 -14.28 -0.91 2.78
N VAL A 188 -13.34 -0.15 2.24
CA VAL A 188 -11.89 -0.45 2.38
C VAL A 188 -11.46 -0.45 3.84
N LYS A 189 -11.91 0.52 4.64
CA LYS A 189 -11.61 0.56 6.08
C LYS A 189 -12.15 -0.69 6.80
N VAL A 190 -13.32 -1.18 6.42
CA VAL A 190 -13.88 -2.44 6.95
C VAL A 190 -12.99 -3.62 6.56
N VAL A 191 -12.57 -3.74 5.30
CA VAL A 191 -11.65 -4.82 4.87
C VAL A 191 -10.32 -4.75 5.62
N ILE A 192 -9.72 -3.57 5.75
CA ILE A 192 -8.47 -3.36 6.51
C ILE A 192 -8.65 -3.74 7.99
N ARG A 193 -9.84 -3.57 8.55
CA ARG A 193 -10.11 -3.97 9.93
C ARG A 193 -10.02 -5.49 10.16
N PHE A 194 -10.24 -6.28 9.11
CA PHE A 194 -10.03 -7.73 9.13
C PHE A 194 -8.58 -8.14 8.86
N ALA A 195 -7.66 -7.20 8.61
CA ALA A 195 -6.25 -7.48 8.35
C ALA A 195 -5.54 -8.33 9.41
N PRO A 196 -5.77 -8.17 10.73
CA PRO A 196 -5.10 -9.01 11.73
C PRO A 196 -5.40 -10.50 11.54
N LEU A 197 -6.64 -10.84 11.19
CA LEU A 197 -7.07 -12.22 10.92
C LEU A 197 -6.51 -12.74 9.58
N GLY A 198 -6.50 -11.90 8.55
CA GLY A 198 -5.93 -12.25 7.26
C GLY A 198 -4.43 -12.49 7.32
N ILE A 199 -3.68 -11.59 7.97
CA ILE A 199 -2.22 -11.69 8.12
C ILE A 199 -1.85 -12.91 8.95
N PHE A 200 -2.59 -13.20 10.01
CA PHE A 200 -2.43 -14.43 10.79
C PHE A 200 -2.52 -15.68 9.91
N GLY A 201 -3.56 -15.80 9.09
CA GLY A 201 -3.74 -16.94 8.19
C GLY A 201 -2.72 -17.01 7.05
N LEU A 202 -2.37 -15.87 6.45
CA LEU A 202 -1.33 -15.81 5.42
C LEU A 202 0.01 -16.30 5.97
N VAL A 203 0.47 -15.71 7.07
CA VAL A 203 1.78 -16.04 7.64
C VAL A 203 1.81 -17.49 8.12
N ALA A 204 0.76 -17.96 8.81
CA ALA A 204 0.70 -19.34 9.26
C ALA A 204 0.81 -20.33 8.08
N SER A 205 0.03 -20.12 7.02
CA SER A 205 0.05 -21.00 5.83
C SER A 205 1.36 -20.92 5.05
N THR A 206 1.90 -19.72 4.85
CA THR A 206 3.18 -19.54 4.15
C THR A 206 4.32 -20.23 4.91
N LEU A 207 4.37 -20.12 6.24
CA LEU A 207 5.39 -20.81 7.04
C LEU A 207 5.21 -22.33 7.02
N ALA A 208 3.98 -22.82 7.09
CA ALA A 208 3.69 -24.24 7.08
C ALA A 208 4.07 -24.92 5.76
N THR A 209 3.93 -24.20 4.64
CA THR A 209 4.18 -24.71 3.28
C THR A 209 5.62 -24.47 2.80
N THR A 210 6.20 -23.30 3.11
CA THR A 210 7.53 -22.91 2.60
C THR A 210 8.66 -23.06 3.62
N GLY A 211 8.35 -23.28 4.91
CA GLY A 211 9.34 -23.50 5.96
C GLY A 211 9.97 -22.23 6.54
N PHE A 212 10.91 -22.40 7.47
CA PHE A 212 11.59 -21.29 8.15
C PHE A 212 12.71 -20.65 7.31
N GLU A 213 13.29 -21.39 6.37
CA GLU A 213 14.37 -20.89 5.50
C GLU A 213 13.88 -19.78 4.57
N THR A 214 12.67 -19.91 4.01
CA THR A 214 12.07 -18.85 3.17
C THR A 214 11.73 -17.60 3.98
N LEU A 215 11.34 -17.75 5.25
CA LEU A 215 11.10 -16.64 6.16
C LEU A 215 12.36 -15.80 6.35
N TRP A 216 13.53 -16.44 6.44
CA TRP A 216 14.82 -15.74 6.48
C TRP A 216 15.07 -14.94 5.20
N GLY A 217 14.79 -15.51 4.03
CA GLY A 217 14.86 -14.79 2.75
C GLY A 217 13.94 -13.56 2.69
N TYR A 218 12.70 -13.69 3.20
CA TYR A 218 11.79 -12.55 3.33
C TYR A 218 12.27 -11.51 4.36
N ALA A 219 12.87 -11.94 5.48
CA ALA A 219 13.42 -11.04 6.47
C ALA A 219 14.60 -10.24 5.92
N GLN A 220 15.50 -10.88 5.16
CA GLN A 220 16.60 -10.20 4.46
C GLN A 220 16.06 -9.18 3.47
N LEU A 221 15.04 -9.55 2.68
CA LEU A 221 14.35 -8.62 1.78
C LEU A 221 13.77 -7.41 2.49
N LEU A 222 13.06 -7.64 3.59
CA LEU A 222 12.48 -6.56 4.40
C LEU A 222 13.57 -5.65 4.97
N LEU A 223 14.70 -6.20 5.40
CA LEU A 223 15.82 -5.43 5.92
C LEU A 223 16.46 -4.57 4.84
N VAL A 224 16.72 -5.13 3.65
CA VAL A 224 17.23 -4.37 2.49
C VAL A 224 16.25 -3.27 2.08
N LEU A 225 14.95 -3.57 2.04
CA LEU A 225 13.91 -2.60 1.71
C LEU A 225 13.84 -1.46 2.72
N VAL A 226 13.81 -1.78 4.03
CA VAL A 226 13.80 -0.78 5.09
C VAL A 226 15.10 0.03 5.09
N GLY A 227 16.24 -0.60 4.84
CA GLY A 227 17.54 0.07 4.68
C GLY A 227 17.53 1.07 3.52
N CYS A 228 17.00 0.67 2.36
CA CYS A 228 16.81 1.56 1.21
C CYS A 228 15.86 2.72 1.55
N MET A 229 14.73 2.44 2.22
CA MET A 229 13.79 3.49 2.64
C MET A 229 14.45 4.48 3.61
N LEU A 230 15.24 4.01 4.57
CA LEU A 230 15.97 4.85 5.51
C LEU A 230 17.03 5.70 4.80
N LEU A 231 17.77 5.14 3.83
CA LEU A 231 18.74 5.89 3.05
C LEU A 231 18.06 6.98 2.22
N VAL A 232 16.98 6.66 1.51
CA VAL A 232 16.21 7.64 0.75
C VAL A 232 15.69 8.75 1.68
N ALA A 233 15.14 8.37 2.83
CA ALA A 233 14.55 9.31 3.79
C ALA A 233 15.59 10.20 4.51
N LEU A 234 16.77 9.66 4.85
CA LEU A 234 17.79 10.34 5.67
C LEU A 234 18.98 10.90 4.87
N VAL A 235 19.15 10.51 3.61
CA VAL A 235 20.25 10.97 2.76
C VAL A 235 19.69 11.71 1.54
N ILE A 236 18.89 11.04 0.72
CA ILE A 236 18.45 11.60 -0.58
C ILE A 236 17.51 12.79 -0.37
N ASN A 237 16.48 12.62 0.47
CA ASN A 237 15.51 13.68 0.73
C ASN A 237 16.16 14.93 1.37
N PRO A 238 16.98 14.82 2.44
CA PRO A 238 17.74 15.95 2.96
C PRO A 238 18.67 16.60 1.94
N LEU A 239 19.37 15.82 1.12
CA LEU A 239 20.32 16.34 0.12
C LEU A 239 19.59 17.16 -0.96
N LEU A 240 18.43 16.70 -1.43
CA LEU A 240 17.57 17.45 -2.34
C LEU A 240 17.04 18.76 -1.73
N VAL A 241 16.65 18.72 -0.45
CA VAL A 241 16.19 19.91 0.28
C VAL A 241 17.33 20.90 0.52
N PHE A 242 18.53 20.42 0.89
CA PHE A 242 19.73 21.24 1.04
C PHE A 242 20.10 21.93 -0.28
N TRP A 243 20.05 21.21 -1.40
CA TRP A 243 20.34 21.77 -2.71
C TRP A 243 19.41 22.92 -3.10
N LYS A 244 18.13 22.87 -2.70
CA LYS A 244 17.16 23.94 -3.00
C LYS A 244 17.12 25.07 -1.99
N ILE A 245 17.17 24.77 -0.70
CA ILE A 245 16.99 25.76 0.38
C ILE A 245 18.34 26.35 0.83
N ARG A 246 19.47 25.68 0.53
CA ARG A 246 20.83 26.04 0.97
C ARG A 246 20.95 26.31 2.48
N ARG A 247 20.07 25.67 3.28
CA ARG A 247 20.12 25.64 4.74
C ARG A 247 20.09 24.20 5.23
N ASN A 248 20.52 23.99 6.48
CA ASN A 248 20.55 22.69 7.13
C ASN A 248 19.15 22.02 7.10
N PRO A 249 18.96 20.91 6.37
CA PRO A 249 17.66 20.26 6.16
C PRO A 249 17.30 19.25 7.26
N TYR A 250 18.28 18.79 8.04
CA TYR A 250 18.11 17.75 9.05
C TYR A 250 17.07 18.06 10.13
N PRO A 251 16.95 19.29 10.69
CA PRO A 251 15.89 19.59 11.65
C PRO A 251 14.49 19.47 11.05
N LEU A 252 14.31 19.82 9.77
CA LEU A 252 13.03 19.68 9.08
C LEU A 252 12.70 18.22 8.78
N VAL A 253 13.68 17.45 8.32
CA VAL A 253 13.45 16.03 7.98
C VAL A 253 13.19 15.19 9.23
N LEU A 254 13.91 15.44 10.34
CA LEU A 254 13.64 14.77 11.61
C LEU A 254 12.28 15.15 12.21
N LEU A 255 11.87 16.41 12.09
CA LEU A 255 10.54 16.85 12.53
C LEU A 255 9.44 16.22 11.69
N CYS A 256 9.56 16.21 10.36
CA CYS A 256 8.64 15.54 9.45
C CYS A 256 8.58 14.01 9.66
N LEU A 257 9.72 13.37 9.92
CA LEU A 257 9.77 11.94 10.24
C LEU A 257 9.06 11.65 11.57
N ARG A 258 9.29 12.49 12.59
CA ARG A 258 8.68 12.34 13.92
C ARG A 258 7.18 12.56 13.91
N GLU A 259 6.72 13.63 13.25
CA GLU A 259 5.32 14.07 13.29
C GLU A 259 4.45 13.42 12.21
N SER A 260 4.99 13.12 11.04
CA SER A 260 4.22 12.55 9.93
C SER A 260 4.71 11.17 9.53
N GLY A 261 6.03 10.94 9.52
CA GLY A 261 6.62 9.67 9.07
C GLY A 261 6.21 8.46 9.91
N VAL A 262 6.24 8.59 11.24
CA VAL A 262 5.82 7.52 12.17
C VAL A 262 4.33 7.19 11.98
N TYR A 263 3.47 8.21 11.94
CA TYR A 263 2.03 8.02 11.76
C TYR A 263 1.69 7.49 10.36
N ALA A 264 2.38 7.95 9.30
CA ALA A 264 2.25 7.48 7.92
C ALA A 264 2.61 6.00 7.78
N PHE A 265 3.74 5.60 8.38
CA PHE A 265 4.24 4.23 8.33
C PHE A 265 3.25 3.27 8.99
N PHE A 266 2.70 3.68 10.13
CA PHE A 266 1.74 2.86 10.88
C PHE A 266 0.32 2.87 10.32
N THR A 267 -0.09 3.94 9.63
CA THR A 267 -1.41 4.01 8.97
C THR A 267 -1.41 3.46 7.55
N ARG A 268 -0.22 3.23 6.94
CA ARG A 268 -0.04 2.79 5.54
C ARG A 268 -0.84 3.61 4.51
N SER A 269 -1.26 4.83 4.85
CA SER A 269 -2.12 5.66 4.03
C SER A 269 -1.55 7.06 3.94
N SER A 270 -1.08 7.44 2.76
CA SER A 270 -0.67 8.81 2.44
C SER A 270 -1.83 9.81 2.61
N ALA A 271 -3.08 9.36 2.43
CA ALA A 271 -4.29 10.15 2.57
C ALA A 271 -4.71 10.40 4.03
N ALA A 272 -4.20 9.63 5.00
CA ALA A 272 -4.50 9.86 6.42
C ALA A 272 -3.75 11.08 7.00
N ILE A 273 -2.74 11.59 6.30
CA ILE A 273 -1.83 12.65 6.75
C ILE A 273 -2.30 14.03 6.26
N SER A 274 -3.24 14.09 5.29
CA SER A 274 -3.67 15.36 4.67
C SER A 274 -4.82 16.05 5.41
N ARG A 275 -4.89 15.93 6.74
CA ARG A 275 -5.79 16.74 7.59
C ARG A 275 -4.98 17.57 8.57
#